data_AF-A0A293MDF4-F1
#
_entry.id   AF-A0A293MDF4-F1
#
_cell.length_a   1.000
_cell.length_b   1.000
_cell.length_c   1.000
_cell.angle_alpha   90.00
_cell.angle_beta   90.00
_cell.angle_gamma   90.00
#
_symmetry.space_group_name_H-M   'P 1'
#
loop_
_entity.id
_entity.type
_entity.pdbx_description
1 polymer ?
#
loop_
_entity_poly.entity_id
_entity_poly.type
_entity_poly.pdbx_seq_one_letter_code
_entity_poly.pdbx_strand_id
1 'polypeptide(L)'
;MLPVILIGILALLCVLLVVVLFLMTSYGCALVGVCEKKTGCVEPGTKVLVEVFYESYCPDSKRFVLEQLNSTYPDLASFIQLDMAVLRYPFLSRPETSPSIHSVHVQRQVTKQCL
;
A
#
# COMPACT_ATOMS: atom_id res chain seq x y z
N MET A 1 -44.17 -29.23 30.54
CA MET A 1 -43.17 -30.15 29.94
C MET A 1 -42.81 -29.73 28.52
N LEU A 2 -43.77 -29.70 27.58
CA LEU A 2 -43.56 -29.32 26.18
C LEU A 2 -42.90 -27.93 25.92
N PRO A 3 -43.29 -26.82 26.58
CA PRO A 3 -42.69 -25.51 26.28
C PRO A 3 -41.23 -25.39 26.75
N VAL A 4 -40.86 -26.09 27.82
CA VAL A 4 -39.47 -26.11 28.33
C VAL A 4 -38.55 -26.84 27.36
N ILE A 5 -39.03 -27.93 26.77
CA ILE A 5 -38.31 -28.69 25.76
C ILE A 5 -38.15 -27.84 24.48
N LEU A 6 -39.18 -27.11 24.07
CA LEU A 6 -39.13 -26.25 22.88
C LEU A 6 -38.11 -25.11 23.03
N ILE A 7 -38.04 -24.47 24.21
CA ILE A 7 -37.05 -23.43 24.51
C ILE A 7 -35.62 -24.00 24.47
N GLY A 8 -35.43 -25.21 25.02
CA GLY A 8 -34.13 -25.89 24.99
C GLY A 8 -33.66 -26.20 23.56
N ILE A 9 -34.54 -26.70 22.71
CA ILE A 9 -34.23 -26.99 21.29
C ILE A 9 -33.92 -25.71 20.53
N LEU A 10 -34.68 -24.64 20.75
CA LEU A 10 -34.44 -23.35 20.10
C LEU A 10 -33.09 -22.75 20.50
N ALA A 11 -32.74 -22.80 21.79
CA ALA A 11 -31.45 -22.33 22.27
C ALA A 11 -30.28 -23.15 21.67
N LEU A 12 -30.43 -24.49 21.61
CA LEU A 12 -29.43 -25.37 21.02
C LEU A 12 -29.22 -25.08 19.53
N LEU A 13 -30.30 -24.86 18.78
CA LEU A 13 -30.25 -24.51 17.37
C LEU A 13 -29.55 -23.16 17.16
N CYS A 14 -29.85 -22.16 17.99
CA CYS A 14 -29.18 -20.85 17.93
C CYS A 14 -27.67 -20.97 18.17
N VAL A 15 -27.24 -21.73 19.18
CA VAL A 15 -25.82 -21.95 19.47
C VAL A 15 -25.14 -22.66 18.30
N LEU A 16 -25.78 -23.69 17.73
CA LEU A 16 -25.26 -24.42 16.58
C LEU A 16 -25.09 -23.50 15.36
N LEU A 17 -26.07 -22.63 15.09
CA LEU A 17 -25.99 -21.65 13.99
C LEU A 17 -24.84 -20.66 14.17
N VAL A 18 -24.64 -20.14 15.39
CA VAL A 18 -23.52 -19.22 15.67
C VAL A 18 -22.17 -19.90 15.45
N VAL A 19 -22.03 -21.16 15.87
CA VAL A 19 -20.81 -21.94 15.65
C VAL A 19 -20.57 -22.17 14.15
N VAL A 20 -21.60 -22.56 13.40
CA VAL A 20 -21.48 -22.76 11.93
C VAL A 20 -21.11 -21.46 11.22
N LEU A 21 -21.70 -20.33 11.59
CA LEU A 21 -21.33 -19.03 11.03
C LEU A 21 -19.88 -18.68 11.35
N PHE A 22 -19.43 -18.87 12.59
CA PHE A 22 -18.05 -18.62 12.98
C PHE A 22 -17.06 -19.52 12.23
N LEU A 23 -17.41 -20.79 12.01
CA LEU A 23 -16.64 -21.73 11.19
C LEU A 23 -16.60 -21.29 9.72
N MET A 24 -17.72 -20.86 9.12
CA MET A 24 -17.72 -20.34 7.75
C MET A 24 -16.86 -19.08 7.61
N THR A 25 -16.82 -18.20 8.61
CA THR A 25 -15.99 -16.99 8.56
C THR A 25 -14.50 -17.28 8.76
N SER A 26 -14.16 -18.22 9.65
CA SER A 26 -12.76 -18.55 9.98
C SER A 26 -12.12 -19.54 9.01
N TYR A 27 -12.88 -20.53 8.52
CA TYR A 27 -12.42 -21.54 7.56
C TYR A 27 -12.76 -21.15 6.11
N GLY A 28 -13.69 -20.21 5.89
CA GLY A 28 -14.02 -19.69 4.57
C GLY A 28 -12.85 -19.02 3.87
N CYS A 29 -12.00 -18.31 4.62
CA CYS A 29 -10.76 -17.74 4.10
C CYS A 29 -9.74 -18.81 3.64
N ALA A 30 -9.84 -20.05 4.15
CA ALA A 30 -8.92 -21.14 3.84
C ALA A 30 -9.37 -22.00 2.64
N LEU A 31 -10.68 -22.15 2.41
CA LEU A 31 -11.23 -22.98 1.32
C LEU A 31 -11.60 -22.17 0.07
N VAL A 32 -12.07 -20.93 0.27
CA VAL A 32 -12.29 -19.95 -0.80
C VAL A 32 -11.15 -18.95 -0.65
N GLY A 33 -10.02 -19.22 -1.31
CA GLY A 33 -8.80 -18.41 -1.27
C GLY A 33 -8.96 -17.01 -1.87
N VAL A 34 -9.93 -16.25 -1.36
CA VAL A 34 -10.13 -14.82 -1.57
C VAL A 34 -9.82 -14.13 -0.25
N CYS A 35 -8.65 -14.42 0.32
CA CYS A 35 -7.89 -13.32 0.91
C CYS A 35 -7.55 -12.43 -0.26
N GLU A 36 -8.39 -11.42 -0.51
CA GLU A 36 -8.07 -10.30 -1.39
C GLU A 36 -6.89 -9.56 -0.75
N LYS A 37 -5.70 -10.14 -0.82
CA LYS A 37 -4.49 -9.33 -0.92
C LYS A 37 -4.71 -8.61 -2.22
N LYS A 38 -5.20 -7.37 -2.12
CA LYS A 38 -5.49 -6.45 -3.21
C LYS A 38 -4.19 -6.15 -3.95
N THR A 39 -3.68 -7.16 -4.64
CA THR A 39 -2.70 -7.06 -5.69
C THR A 39 -3.56 -6.76 -6.90
N GLY A 40 -4.07 -5.52 -6.93
CA GLY A 40 -4.82 -5.05 -8.08
C GLY A 40 -3.91 -5.21 -9.28
N CYS A 41 -4.33 -6.01 -10.26
CA CYS A 41 -3.72 -5.99 -11.56
C CYS A 41 -3.85 -4.54 -12.06
N VAL A 42 -2.73 -3.83 -12.13
CA VAL A 42 -2.66 -2.46 -12.61
C VAL A 42 -3.29 -2.44 -14.00
N GLU A 43 -4.37 -1.68 -14.18
CA GLU A 43 -4.98 -1.50 -15.50
C GLU A 43 -3.91 -0.96 -16.46
N PRO A 44 -3.74 -1.56 -17.66
CA PRO A 44 -2.74 -1.12 -18.62
C PRO A 44 -3.09 0.31 -19.08
N GLY A 45 -2.37 1.29 -18.53
CA GLY A 45 -2.65 2.71 -18.72
C GLY A 45 -2.52 3.55 -17.44
N THR A 46 -2.53 2.92 -16.27
CA THR A 46 -2.27 3.62 -15.00
C THR A 46 -0.78 3.92 -14.88
N LYS A 47 -0.40 5.20 -14.99
CA LYS A 47 0.97 5.64 -14.77
C LYS A 47 1.28 5.71 -13.28
N VAL A 48 2.47 5.26 -12.91
CA VAL A 48 2.97 5.32 -11.54
C VAL A 48 3.54 6.71 -11.28
N LEU A 49 2.99 7.42 -10.30
CA LEU A 49 3.55 8.70 -9.84
C LEU A 49 4.84 8.43 -9.04
N VAL A 50 5.94 9.07 -9.44
CA VAL A 50 7.23 9.03 -8.77
C VAL A 50 7.61 10.45 -8.39
N GLU A 51 7.60 10.74 -7.09
CA GLU A 51 8.04 12.03 -6.56
C GLU A 51 9.50 11.95 -6.11
N VAL A 52 10.37 12.74 -6.73
CA VAL A 52 11.81 12.82 -6.39
C VAL A 52 12.07 14.12 -5.67
N PHE A 53 12.43 14.01 -4.39
CA PHE A 53 12.88 15.13 -3.58
C PHE A 53 14.41 15.22 -3.63
N TYR A 54 14.95 16.33 -4.12
CA TYR A 54 16.39 16.51 -4.27
C TYR A 54 16.86 17.86 -3.71
N GLU A 55 18.11 17.91 -3.26
CA GLU A 55 18.75 19.15 -2.85
C GLU A 55 19.63 19.69 -3.97
N SER A 56 19.46 20.97 -4.31
CA SER A 56 20.26 21.62 -5.35
C SER A 56 21.71 21.86 -4.94
N TYR A 57 22.03 21.78 -3.64
CA TYR A 57 23.39 21.98 -3.13
C TYR A 57 24.14 20.66 -2.91
N CYS A 58 23.45 19.54 -2.77
CA CYS A 58 24.12 18.27 -2.49
C CYS A 58 24.64 17.62 -3.79
N PRO A 59 25.94 17.27 -3.87
CA PRO A 59 26.55 16.75 -5.09
C PRO A 59 26.01 15.37 -5.47
N ASP A 60 25.62 14.53 -4.50
CA ASP A 60 25.05 13.21 -4.74
C ASP A 60 23.67 13.31 -5.42
N SER A 61 22.82 14.24 -4.94
CA SER A 61 21.51 14.52 -5.55
C SER A 61 21.65 14.98 -7.01
N LYS A 62 22.61 15.86 -7.31
CA LYS A 62 22.89 16.28 -8.70
C LYS A 62 23.29 15.10 -9.57
N ARG A 63 24.19 14.26 -9.06
CA ARG A 63 24.69 13.10 -9.79
C ARG A 63 23.58 12.09 -10.07
N PHE A 64 22.71 11.83 -9.10
CA PHE A 64 21.55 10.97 -9.27
C PHE A 64 20.61 11.50 -10.38
N VAL A 65 20.24 12.78 -10.33
CA VAL A 65 19.31 13.37 -11.31
C VAL A 65 19.92 13.38 -12.72
N LEU A 66 21.20 13.77 -12.84
CA LEU A 66 21.87 13.96 -14.13
C LEU A 66 22.34 12.65 -14.77
N GLU A 67 22.87 11.71 -13.99
CA GLU A 67 23.47 10.47 -14.52
C GLU A 67 22.48 9.31 -14.52
N GLN A 68 21.71 9.12 -13.43
CA GLN A 68 20.87 7.94 -13.27
C GLN A 68 19.45 8.19 -13.76
N LEU A 69 18.78 9.21 -13.23
CA LEU A 69 17.38 9.48 -13.54
C LEU A 69 17.20 9.89 -15.01
N ASN A 70 18.02 10.83 -15.48
CA ASN A 70 17.97 11.28 -16.88
C ASN A 70 18.25 10.15 -17.89
N SER A 71 19.19 9.25 -17.58
CA SER A 71 19.50 8.12 -18.47
C SER A 71 18.39 7.07 -18.50
N THR A 72 17.68 6.88 -17.39
CA THR A 72 16.65 5.82 -17.28
C THR A 72 15.25 6.32 -17.65
N TYR A 73 15.00 7.64 -17.55
CA TYR A 73 13.71 8.25 -17.87
C TYR A 73 13.12 7.91 -19.25
N PRO A 74 13.87 7.87 -20.38
CA PRO A 74 13.26 7.55 -21.68
C PRO A 74 12.61 6.17 -21.70
N ASP A 75 13.18 5.19 -20.99
CA ASP A 75 12.63 3.83 -20.91
C ASP A 75 11.41 3.76 -20.00
N LEU A 76 11.39 4.58 -18.94
CA LEU A 76 10.28 4.60 -17.97
C LEU A 76 9.14 5.57 -18.33
N ALA A 77 9.35 6.55 -19.21
CA ALA A 77 8.40 7.64 -19.50
C ALA A 77 7.02 7.16 -19.97
N SER A 78 6.94 5.94 -20.51
CA SER A 78 5.68 5.33 -20.95
C SER A 78 4.77 4.90 -19.78
N PHE A 79 5.35 4.58 -18.60
CA PHE A 79 4.61 4.05 -17.45
C PHE A 79 4.79 4.83 -16.15
N ILE A 80 5.68 5.81 -16.09
CA ILE A 80 5.84 6.70 -14.92
C ILE A 80 5.40 8.13 -15.21
N GLN A 81 4.90 8.80 -14.17
CA GLN A 81 4.74 10.23 -14.11
C GLN A 81 5.74 10.76 -13.07
N LEU A 82 6.73 11.52 -13.51
CA LEU A 82 7.80 12.01 -12.65
C LEU A 82 7.48 13.43 -12.17
N ASP A 83 7.49 13.64 -10.85
CA ASP A 83 7.44 14.96 -10.24
C ASP A 83 8.74 15.23 -9.47
N MET A 84 9.31 16.41 -9.63
CA MET A 84 10.60 16.79 -9.06
C MET A 84 10.45 18.00 -8.15
N ALA A 85 10.72 17.80 -6.86
CA ALA A 85 10.63 18.85 -5.85
C ALA A 85 12.01 19.15 -5.26
N VAL A 86 12.36 20.44 -5.19
CA VAL A 86 13.58 20.88 -4.51
C VAL A 86 13.31 20.99 -3.01
N LEU A 87 14.08 20.25 -2.21
CA LEU A 87 14.04 20.40 -0.76
C LEU A 87 14.69 21.72 -0.35
N ARG A 88 13.91 22.57 0.32
CA ARG A 88 14.41 23.68 1.12
C ARG A 88 14.25 23.29 2.59
N TYR A 89 15.32 23.35 3.38
CA TYR A 89 15.19 23.33 4.84
C TYR A 89 14.33 24.54 5.25
N PRO A 90 13.28 24.39 6.10
CA PRO A 90 13.04 23.36 7.10
C PRO A 90 11.80 22.49 6.81
N PHE A 91 11.74 21.80 5.66
CA PHE A 91 10.67 20.84 5.39
C PHE A 91 10.94 19.49 6.09
N LEU A 92 10.82 19.50 7.43
CA LEU A 92 10.72 18.28 8.21
C LEU A 92 9.24 17.93 8.39
N SER A 93 8.89 16.70 8.00
CA SER A 93 7.62 16.00 8.22
C SER A 93 6.38 16.53 7.49
N ARG A 94 6.16 16.08 6.25
CA ARG A 94 4.78 15.79 5.81
C ARG A 94 4.36 14.48 6.49
N PRO A 95 3.23 14.42 7.21
CA PRO A 95 2.67 13.15 7.62
C PRO A 95 2.28 12.34 6.38
N GLU A 96 2.58 11.05 6.40
CA GLU A 96 2.19 10.01 5.44
C GLU A 96 0.65 9.96 5.32
N THR A 97 0.05 10.88 4.59
CA THR A 97 -1.40 10.88 4.34
C THR A 97 -1.71 11.13 2.88
N SER A 98 -1.58 10.10 2.04
CA SER A 98 -2.60 9.84 1.02
C SER A 98 -2.51 8.45 0.38
N PRO A 99 -3.66 7.92 -0.08
CA PRO A 99 -3.94 6.50 -0.14
C PRO A 99 -3.46 5.87 -1.44
N SER A 100 -3.00 4.62 -1.34
CA SER A 100 -3.11 3.59 -2.38
C SER A 100 -2.88 4.05 -3.82
N ILE A 101 -1.71 4.61 -4.10
CA ILE A 101 -1.09 4.54 -5.42
C ILE A 101 0.24 3.85 -5.16
N HIS A 102 0.68 2.95 -6.05
CA HIS A 102 1.94 2.22 -5.94
C HIS A 102 3.14 3.21 -6.02
N SER A 103 3.30 4.04 -5.00
CA SER A 103 4.36 5.03 -4.88
C SER A 103 5.60 4.27 -4.45
N VAL A 104 6.48 3.99 -5.42
CA VAL A 104 7.82 3.51 -5.10
C VAL A 104 8.57 4.71 -4.55
N HIS A 105 8.49 4.90 -3.23
CA HIS A 105 9.36 5.83 -2.54
C HIS A 105 10.78 5.27 -2.60
N VAL A 106 11.56 5.73 -3.59
CA VAL A 106 13.03 5.64 -3.54
C VAL A 106 13.53 6.67 -2.54
N GLN A 107 13.18 6.47 -1.27
CA GLN A 107 13.89 7.07 -0.15
C GLN A 107 15.14 6.24 0.03
N ARG A 108 16.14 6.44 -0.84
CA ARG A 108 17.51 6.15 -0.40
C ARG A 108 17.70 7.12 0.74
N GLN A 109 17.72 6.63 1.98
CA GLN A 109 18.11 7.42 3.14
C GLN A 109 19.44 8.09 2.77
N VAL A 110 19.38 9.34 2.35
CA VAL A 110 20.55 10.22 2.29
C VAL A 110 20.81 10.53 3.75
N THR A 111 21.42 9.55 4.40
CA THR A 111 21.88 9.59 5.78
C THR A 111 22.84 10.76 5.85
N LYS A 112 22.39 11.90 6.39
CA LYS A 112 23.21 13.01 6.90
C LYS A 112 24.63 13.09 6.31
N GLN A 113 24.73 13.34 5.00
CA GLN A 113 26.02 13.54 4.31
C GLN A 113 25.90 14.68 3.29
N CYS A 114 25.15 15.72 3.64
CA CYS A 114 25.38 17.05 3.09
C CYS A 114 25.84 17.85 4.33
N LEU A 115 27.08 18.34 4.26
CA LEU A 115 27.89 18.86 5.37
C LEU A 115 27.15 19.92 6.22
#